data_AF-A0A3P7IRA9-F1
#
_entry.id   AF-A0A3P7IRA9-F1
#
_cell.length_a   1.000
_cell.length_b   1.000
_cell.length_c   1.000
_cell.angle_alpha   90.00
_cell.angle_beta   90.00
_cell.angle_gamma   90.00
#
_symmetry.space_group_name_H-M   'P 1'
#
loop_
_entity.id
_entity.type
_entity.pdbx_description
1 polymer ?
#
loop_
_entity_poly.entity_id
_entity_poly.type
_entity_poly.pdbx_seq_one_letter_code
_entity_poly.pdbx_strand_id
1 'polypeptide(L)' 'MFNSISFQESGDTLISISDSVIALTGQHNIIGRAVVIHADADDLGRGNSEQSKTTGNAGARVACGVIGIL' A
#
# COMPACT_ATOMS: atom_id res chain seq x y z
N MET A 1 -5.12 -3.17 6.38
CA MET A 1 -4.53 -2.16 5.48
C MET A 1 -3.05 -2.46 5.31
N PHE A 2 -2.51 -2.30 4.10
CA PHE A 2 -1.08 -2.47 3.88
C PHE A 2 -0.32 -1.23 4.39
N ASN A 3 0.81 -1.45 5.05
CA ASN A 3 1.70 -0.41 5.57
C ASN A 3 2.98 -0.37 4.72
N SER A 4 4.07 0.15 5.29
CA SER A 4 5.41 0.12 4.70
C SER A 4 5.94 -1.31 4.50
N ILE A 5 6.64 -1.52 3.39
CA ILE A 5 7.40 -2.73 3.06
C ILE A 5 8.90 -2.44 3.17
N SER A 6 9.68 -3.44 3.55
CA SER A 6 11.15 -3.34 3.59
C SER A 6 11.73 -3.82 2.27
N PHE A 7 12.61 -3.02 1.67
CA PHE A 7 13.30 -3.37 0.45
C PHE A 7 14.68 -3.97 0.74
N GLN A 8 15.14 -4.85 -0.13
CA GLN A 8 16.53 -5.31 -0.14
C GLN A 8 17.40 -4.32 -0.92
N GLU A 9 18.71 -4.27 -0.64
CA GLU A 9 19.65 -3.38 -1.34
C GLU A 9 19.72 -3.66 -2.85
N SER A 10 19.46 -4.90 -3.26
CA SER A 10 19.39 -5.29 -4.66
C SER A 10 18.45 -6.49 -4.87
N GLY A 11 17.93 -6.62 -6.09
CA GLY A 11 17.04 -7.70 -6.47
C GLY A 11 15.58 -7.49 -6.06
N ASP A 12 14.80 -8.55 -6.16
CA ASP A 12 13.36 -8.50 -5.94
C ASP A 12 13.02 -8.45 -4.44
N THR A 13 11.98 -7.68 -4.10
CA THR A 13 11.43 -7.64 -2.75
C THR A 13 10.22 -8.57 -2.69
N LEU A 14 10.37 -9.72 -2.03
CA LEU A 14 9.26 -10.64 -1.79
C LEU A 14 8.33 -10.04 -0.73
N ILE A 15 7.05 -9.89 -1.07
CA ILE A 15 6.02 -9.35 -0.17
C ILE A 15 5.00 -10.44 0.13
N SER A 16 4.85 -10.78 1.41
CA SER A 16 3.82 -11.70 1.90
C SER A 16 3.15 -11.09 3.13
N ILE A 17 1.96 -10.53 2.93
CA ILE A 17 1.18 -9.84 3.97
C ILE A 17 -0.20 -10.49 4.06
N SER A 18 -0.69 -10.70 5.28
CA SER A 18 -2.06 -11.14 5.56
C SER A 18 -2.84 -10.01 6.21
N ASP A 19 -4.08 -9.80 5.77
CA ASP A 19 -4.95 -8.74 6.26
C ASP A 19 -6.40 -9.24 6.36
N SER A 20 -7.11 -8.81 7.40
CA SER A 20 -8.49 -9.23 7.68
C SER A 20 -9.55 -8.24 7.20
N VAL A 21 -9.17 -7.08 6.68
CA VAL A 21 -10.10 -6.01 6.26
C VAL A 21 -10.34 -6.07 4.76
N ILE A 22 -9.29 -6.19 3.97
CA ILE A 22 -9.40 -6.29 2.52
C ILE A 22 -9.97 -7.66 2.10
N ALA A 23 -10.75 -7.68 1.03
CA ALA A 23 -11.33 -8.90 0.51
C ALA A 23 -11.35 -8.90 -1.03
N LEU A 24 -11.46 -10.09 -1.62
CA LEU A 24 -11.63 -10.26 -3.07
C LEU A 24 -13.11 -10.35 -3.48
N THR A 25 -14.03 -10.27 -2.52
CA THR A 25 -15.48 -10.33 -2.70
C THR A 25 -16.19 -9.46 -1.65
N GLY A 26 -17.50 -9.23 -1.82
CA GLY A 26 -18.31 -8.50 -0.84
C GLY A 26 -18.03 -6.98 -0.80
N GLN A 27 -18.37 -6.34 0.32
CA GLN A 27 -18.33 -4.87 0.45
C GLN A 27 -16.91 -4.29 0.39
N HIS A 28 -15.90 -5.02 0.87
CA HIS A 28 -14.49 -4.61 0.84
C HIS A 28 -13.73 -5.14 -0.39
N ASN A 29 -14.45 -5.50 -1.45
CA ASN A 29 -13.85 -6.01 -2.68
C ASN A 29 -12.83 -5.01 -3.26
N ILE A 30 -11.61 -5.50 -3.49
CA ILE A 30 -10.52 -4.74 -4.11
C ILE A 30 -10.24 -5.09 -5.57
N ILE A 31 -10.93 -6.07 -6.17
CA ILE A 31 -10.84 -6.35 -7.61
C ILE A 31 -11.21 -5.10 -8.41
N GLY A 32 -10.41 -4.77 -9.42
CA GLY A 32 -10.53 -3.55 -10.23
C GLY A 32 -9.98 -2.28 -9.58
N ARG A 33 -9.52 -2.33 -8.32
CA ARG A 33 -8.76 -1.25 -7.68
C ARG A 33 -7.27 -1.38 -8.01
N ALA A 34 -6.45 -0.45 -7.53
CA ALA A 34 -5.02 -0.45 -7.74
C ALA A 34 -4.24 -0.67 -6.44
N VAL A 35 -3.16 -1.43 -6.52
CA VAL A 35 -2.05 -1.36 -5.55
C VAL A 35 -1.12 -0.23 -5.99
N VAL A 36 -0.62 0.55 -5.03
CA VAL A 36 0.29 1.66 -5.28
C VAL A 36 1.51 1.50 -4.39
N ILE A 37 2.69 1.62 -4.97
CA ILE A 37 3.95 1.72 -4.23
C ILE A 37 4.35 3.18 -4.18
N HIS A 38 4.71 3.62 -2.99
CA HIS A 38 5.10 4.98 -2.68
C HIS A 38 6.63 5.11 -2.54
N ALA A 39 7.16 6.32 -2.75
CA ALA A 39 8.60 6.60 -2.69
C ALA A 39 9.15 6.57 -1.26
N ASP A 40 8.34 7.02 -0.30
CA ASP A 40 8.73 7.18 1.09
C ASP A 40 7.93 6.25 2.01
N ALA A 41 8.43 6.04 3.22
CA ALA A 41 7.76 5.22 4.21
C ALA A 41 6.48 5.91 4.74
N ASP A 42 5.44 5.11 4.98
CA ASP A 42 4.20 5.55 5.61
C ASP A 42 4.42 5.78 7.12
N ASP A 43 4.04 6.95 7.63
CA ASP A 43 4.14 7.35 9.03
C ASP A 43 2.97 6.86 9.91
N LEU A 44 2.02 6.13 9.31
CA LEU A 44 0.86 5.50 9.92
C LEU A 44 -0.14 6.49 10.52
N GLY A 45 -0.18 7.72 10.02
CA GLY A 45 -1.06 8.77 10.53
C GLY A 45 -0.59 9.36 11.86
N ARG A 46 0.67 9.13 12.23
CA ARG A 46 1.27 9.57 13.52
C ARG A 46 2.10 10.85 13.39
N GLY A 47 2.32 11.34 12.16
CA GLY A 47 2.93 12.64 11.90
C GLY A 47 2.00 13.81 12.23
N ASN A 48 2.58 15.00 12.35
CA ASN A 48 1.89 16.24 12.74
C ASN A 48 1.26 17.03 11.56
N SER A 49 1.43 16.57 10.32
CA SER A 49 0.86 17.21 9.14
C SER A 49 -0.56 16.69 8.85
N GLU A 50 -1.37 17.45 8.11
CA GLU A 50 -2.68 16.96 7.66
C GLU A 50 -2.54 15.78 6.67
N GLN A 51 -1.45 15.73 5.93
CA GLN A 51 -1.13 14.66 4.99
C GLN A 51 -0.82 13.32 5.69
N SER A 52 -0.37 13.36 6.96
CA SER A 52 -0.18 12.17 7.81
C SER A 52 -1.48 11.36 7.90
N LYS A 53 -2.58 12.00 8.31
CA LYS A 53 -3.88 11.34 8.52
C LYS A 53 -4.54 10.82 7.24
N THR A 54 -4.08 11.26 6.07
CA THR A 54 -4.73 10.98 4.78
C THR A 54 -3.89 10.07 3.88
N THR A 55 -2.57 10.25 3.86
CA THR A 55 -1.65 9.60 2.93
C THR A 55 -0.41 9.01 3.63
N GLY A 56 -0.33 9.11 4.96
CA GLY A 56 0.81 8.64 5.72
C GLY A 56 2.12 9.37 5.42
N ASN A 57 2.06 10.55 4.78
CA ASN A 57 3.24 11.25 4.26
C ASN A 57 4.17 10.40 3.36
N ALA A 58 3.66 9.36 2.71
CA ALA A 58 4.47 8.40 1.94
C ALA A 58 5.01 8.95 0.59
N GLY A 59 4.80 10.24 0.30
CA GLY A 59 5.39 10.89 -0.87
C GLY A 59 4.82 10.42 -2.22
N ALA A 60 5.64 10.49 -3.26
CA ALA A 60 5.25 10.25 -4.65
C ALA A 60 4.87 8.79 -4.93
N ARG A 61 4.03 8.55 -5.94
CA ARG A 61 3.61 7.21 -6.38
C ARG A 61 4.59 6.71 -7.44
N VAL A 62 5.44 5.74 -7.09
CA VAL A 62 6.52 5.25 -7.97
C VAL A 62 6.05 4.12 -8.90
N ALA A 63 5.04 3.37 -8.48
CA ALA A 63 4.44 2.32 -9.30
C ALA A 63 2.98 2.09 -8.92
N CYS A 64 2.18 1.61 -9.86
CA CYS A 64 0.82 1.15 -9.60
C CYS A 64 0.45 -0.02 -10.53
N GLY A 65 -0.52 -0.82 -10.09
CA GLY A 65 -1.03 -1.95 -10.87
C GLY A 65 -2.48 -2.27 -10.49
N VAL A 66 -3.29 -2.61 -11.48
CA VAL A 66 -4.70 -2.99 -11.27
C VAL A 66 -4.77 -4.42 -10.74
N ILE A 67 -5.61 -4.64 -9.73
CA ILE A 67 -5.90 -5.97 -9.19
C ILE A 67 -6.94 -6.64 -10.10
N GLY A 68 -6.47 -7.50 -10.98
CA GLY A 68 -7.30 -8.27 -11.92
C GLY A 68 -7.56 -9.70 -11.44
N ILE A 69 -8.60 -10.30 -12.01
CA ILE A 69 -8.78 -11.75 -12.03
C ILE A 69 -8.22 -12.24 -13.37
N LEU A 70 -7.50 -13.36 -13.35
CA LEU A 70 -7.00 -14.04 -14.55
C LEU A 70 -8.04 -15.00 -15.12
#